data_AF-A0A1I6CB42-F1
#
_entry.id   AF-A0A1I6CB42-F1
#
_cell.length_a   1.000
_cell.length_b   1.000
_cell.length_c   1.000
_cell.angle_alpha   90.00
_cell.angle_beta   90.00
_cell.angle_gamma   90.00
#
_symmetry.space_group_name_H-M   'P 1'
#
loop_
_entity.id
_entity.type
_entity.pdbx_description
1 polymer ?
#
loop_
_entity_poly.entity_id
_entity_poly.type
_entity_poly.pdbx_seq_one_letter_code
_entity_poly.pdbx_strand_id
1 'polypeptide(L)'
;MFGIFLCLLTGAFFVELFRKYILGIKDPDIHDLWKELDETEWFKELMSNPELRKWILSDKEKGLLKDPYYVRKIIDKEGHRDGFINYIQDKSR
;
A
#
# COMPACT_ATOMS: atom_id res chain seq x y z
N MET A 1 12.10 28.13 -8.80
CA MET A 1 11.84 26.69 -8.98
C MET A 1 12.73 25.87 -8.05
N PHE A 2 12.46 25.87 -6.74
CA PHE A 2 13.19 25.03 -5.76
C PHE A 2 12.31 24.49 -4.61
N GLY A 3 11.07 24.97 -4.47
CA GLY A 3 10.19 24.60 -3.34
C GLY A 3 9.54 23.21 -3.44
N ILE A 4 9.35 22.68 -4.66
CA ILE A 4 8.65 21.39 -4.86
C ILE A 4 9.59 20.20 -4.56
N PHE A 5 10.90 20.37 -4.78
CA PHE A 5 11.89 19.32 -4.55
C PHE A 5 12.15 19.06 -3.06
N LEU A 6 11.97 20.07 -2.20
CA LEU A 6 12.09 19.93 -0.75
C LEU A 6 10.94 19.11 -0.12
N CYS A 7 9.73 19.17 -0.70
CA CYS A 7 8.56 18.41 -0.22
C CYS A 7 8.67 16.91 -0.53
N LEU A 8 9.30 16.55 -1.66
CA LEU A 8 9.52 15.15 -2.04
C LEU A 8 10.57 14.46 -1.16
N LEU A 9 11.59 15.21 -0.72
CA LEU A 9 12.63 14.70 0.18
C LEU A 9 12.15 14.57 1.63
N THR A 10 11.20 15.40 2.07
CA THR A 10 10.65 15.31 3.43
C THR A 10 9.68 14.15 3.58
N GLY A 11 8.85 13.84 2.57
CA GLY A 11 7.90 12.72 2.63
C GLY A 11 8.56 11.36 2.87
N ALA A 12 9.67 11.07 2.20
CA ALA A 12 10.40 9.80 2.38
C ALA A 12 11.05 9.66 3.77
N PHE A 13 11.53 10.78 4.33
CA PHE A 13 12.22 10.78 5.63
C PHE A 13 11.27 10.56 6.81
N PHE A 14 10.02 11.03 6.71
CA PHE A 14 9.03 10.83 7.78
C PHE A 14 8.55 9.37 7.87
N VAL A 15 8.42 8.64 6.77
CA VAL A 15 7.96 7.24 6.76
C VAL A 15 8.90 6.32 7.54
N GLU A 16 10.22 6.47 7.38
CA GLU A 16 11.19 5.70 8.16
C GLU A 16 11.22 6.10 9.64
N LEU A 17 11.00 7.39 9.95
CA LEU A 17 10.96 7.89 11.32
C LEU A 17 9.73 7.36 12.09
N PHE A 18 8.56 7.31 11.44
CA PHE A 18 7.33 6.74 12.01
C PHE A 18 7.43 5.22 12.18
N ARG A 19 8.04 4.49 11.23
CA ARG A 19 8.29 3.04 11.37
C ARG A 19 9.03 2.74 12.67
N LYS A 20 10.13 3.44 12.93
CA LYS A 20 11.02 3.09 14.04
C LYS A 20 10.48 3.50 15.41
N TYR A 21 9.65 4.54 15.48
CA TYR A 21 9.10 5.03 16.75
C TYR A 21 7.85 4.26 17.21
N ILE A 22 7.11 3.63 16.29
CA ILE A 22 5.89 2.84 16.60
C ILE A 22 6.19 1.33 16.75
N LEU A 23 7.27 0.81 16.14
CA LEU A 23 7.66 -0.61 16.17
C LEU A 23 8.31 -1.05 17.50
N GLY A 24 7.66 -0.76 18.62
CA GLY A 24 7.76 -1.58 19.82
C GLY A 24 6.91 -2.83 19.64
N ILE A 25 7.47 -3.86 18.98
CA ILE A 25 7.09 -5.29 19.05
C ILE A 25 5.57 -5.53 19.22
N LYS A 26 4.79 -5.22 18.19
CA LYS A 26 3.44 -5.77 18.00
C LYS A 26 3.34 -6.15 16.53
N ASP A 27 2.80 -7.34 16.26
CA ASP A 27 2.43 -7.73 14.90
C ASP A 27 1.63 -6.59 14.26
N PRO A 28 2.01 -6.11 13.07
CA PRO A 28 1.34 -4.97 12.46
C PRO A 28 -0.12 -5.33 12.20
N ASP A 29 -1.02 -4.58 12.82
CA ASP A 29 -2.45 -4.74 12.63
C ASP A 29 -2.80 -4.57 11.15
N ILE A 30 -3.64 -5.46 10.62
CA ILE A 30 -3.99 -5.44 9.20
C ILE A 30 -4.67 -4.13 8.79
N HIS A 31 -5.42 -3.49 9.69
CA HIS A 31 -6.06 -2.22 9.41
C HIS A 31 -5.04 -1.08 9.30
N ASP A 32 -3.98 -1.10 10.09
CA ASP A 32 -2.91 -0.10 9.98
C ASP A 32 -2.11 -0.28 8.70
N LEU A 33 -1.88 -1.53 8.28
CA LEU A 33 -1.28 -1.84 6.98
C LEU A 33 -2.17 -1.41 5.81
N TRP A 34 -3.50 -1.53 5.92
CA TRP A 34 -4.41 -1.01 4.91
C TRP A 34 -4.40 0.51 4.83
N LYS A 35 -4.30 1.22 5.96
CA LYS A 35 -4.13 2.67 5.94
C LYS A 35 -2.84 3.06 5.22
N GLU A 36 -1.72 2.41 5.56
CA GLU A 36 -0.43 2.63 4.89
C GLU A 36 -0.54 2.35 3.39
N LEU A 37 -1.21 1.25 3.01
CA LEU A 37 -1.46 0.91 1.61
C LEU A 37 -2.31 1.97 0.89
N ASP A 38 -3.40 2.43 1.52
CA ASP A 38 -4.33 3.44 0.99
C ASP A 38 -3.65 4.80 0.80
N GLU A 39 -2.56 5.09 1.53
CA GLU A 39 -1.76 6.30 1.39
C GLU A 39 -0.76 6.24 0.23
N THR A 40 -0.46 5.06 -0.32
CA THR A 40 0.49 4.93 -1.43
C THR A 40 -0.11 5.40 -2.76
N GLU A 41 0.66 6.16 -3.54
CA GLU A 41 0.18 6.76 -4.80
C GLU A 41 -0.29 5.73 -5.83
N TRP A 42 0.47 4.65 -6.02
CA TRP A 42 0.12 3.58 -6.95
C TRP A 42 -1.19 2.88 -6.57
N PHE A 43 -1.49 2.75 -5.27
CA PHE A 43 -2.71 2.13 -4.81
C PHE A 43 -3.91 3.08 -4.95
N LYS A 44 -3.71 4.39 -4.74
CA LYS A 44 -4.73 5.41 -5.04
C LYS A 44 -5.08 5.42 -6.53
N GLU A 45 -4.09 5.33 -7.40
CA GLU A 45 -4.29 5.19 -8.85
C GLU A 45 -5.10 3.93 -9.18
N LEU A 46 -4.75 2.79 -8.57
CA LEU A 46 -5.48 1.54 -8.76
C LEU A 46 -6.95 1.64 -8.28
N MET A 47 -7.18 2.31 -7.15
CA MET A 47 -8.51 2.55 -6.55
C MET A 47 -9.35 3.60 -7.31
N SER A 48 -8.73 4.38 -8.20
CA SER A 48 -9.45 5.35 -9.05
C SER A 48 -10.33 4.65 -10.11
N ASN A 49 -10.00 3.41 -10.46
CA ASN A 49 -10.82 2.60 -11.36
C ASN A 49 -11.95 1.88 -10.58
N PRO A 50 -13.24 2.19 -10.85
CA PRO A 50 -14.36 1.62 -10.10
C PRO A 50 -14.46 0.10 -10.15
N GLU A 51 -14.05 -0.55 -11.24
CA GLU A 51 -14.11 -2.01 -11.37
C GLU A 51 -13.01 -2.69 -10.56
N LEU A 52 -11.78 -2.17 -10.61
CA LEU A 52 -10.67 -2.66 -9.79
C LEU A 52 -10.96 -2.44 -8.30
N ARG A 53 -11.54 -1.29 -7.95
CA ARG A 53 -11.92 -0.95 -6.57
C ARG A 53 -12.83 -2.00 -5.94
N LYS A 54 -13.83 -2.51 -6.67
CA LYS A 54 -14.73 -3.56 -6.14
C LYS A 54 -13.95 -4.83 -5.79
N TRP A 55 -13.05 -5.25 -6.67
CA TRP A 55 -12.19 -6.42 -6.44
C TRP A 55 -11.24 -6.23 -5.28
N ILE A 56 -10.60 -5.06 -5.18
CA ILE A 56 -9.69 -4.72 -4.08
C ILE A 56 -10.40 -4.74 -2.73
N LEU A 57 -11.60 -4.16 -2.64
CA LEU A 57 -12.39 -4.21 -1.41
C LEU A 57 -12.77 -5.64 -1.03
N SER A 58 -13.13 -6.47 -2.00
CA SER A 58 -13.39 -7.89 -1.74
C SER A 58 -12.12 -8.65 -1.32
N ASP A 59 -10.95 -8.28 -1.86
CA ASP A 59 -9.67 -8.92 -1.55
C ASP A 59 -9.18 -8.54 -0.14
N LYS A 60 -9.48 -7.32 0.34
CA LYS A 60 -9.28 -6.92 1.75
C LYS A 60 -10.01 -7.86 2.71
N GLU A 61 -11.23 -8.28 2.39
CA GLU A 61 -12.00 -9.17 3.28
C GLU A 61 -11.65 -10.65 3.14
N LYS A 62 -11.38 -11.13 1.92
CA LYS A 62 -11.35 -12.58 1.62
C LYS A 62 -10.08 -13.06 0.94
N GLY A 63 -9.31 -12.14 0.35
CA GLY A 63 -8.21 -12.43 -0.56
C GLY A 63 -6.83 -12.29 0.06
N LEU A 64 -5.87 -11.78 -0.73
CA LEU A 64 -4.46 -11.64 -0.35
C LEU A 64 -4.24 -10.46 0.59
N LEU A 65 -5.05 -9.41 0.47
CA LEU A 65 -4.96 -8.25 1.34
C LEU A 65 -5.40 -8.52 2.79
N LYS A 66 -5.94 -9.70 3.13
CA LYS A 66 -6.18 -10.07 4.53
C LYS A 66 -4.91 -10.51 5.28
N ASP A 67 -3.83 -10.80 4.54
CA ASP A 67 -2.56 -11.26 5.10
C ASP A 67 -1.64 -10.05 5.37
N PRO A 68 -1.35 -9.72 6.65
CA PRO A 68 -0.45 -8.63 7.01
C PRO A 68 0.93 -8.73 6.36
N TYR A 69 1.45 -9.96 6.23
CA TYR A 69 2.77 -10.17 5.64
C TYR A 69 2.74 -9.86 4.14
N TYR A 70 1.69 -10.28 3.45
CA TYR A 70 1.51 -9.96 2.03
C TYR A 70 1.36 -8.46 1.80
N VAL A 71 0.51 -7.79 2.59
CA VAL A 71 0.29 -6.34 2.48
C VAL A 71 1.59 -5.57 2.72
N ARG A 72 2.34 -5.90 3.78
CA ARG A 72 3.66 -5.30 4.03
C ARG A 72 4.60 -5.51 2.84
N LYS A 73 4.60 -6.71 2.24
CA LYS A 73 5.47 -7.06 1.12
C LYS A 73 5.19 -6.25 -0.14
N ILE A 74 3.92 -6.02 -0.49
CA ILE A 74 3.54 -5.22 -1.69
C ILE A 74 3.76 -3.72 -1.48
N ILE A 75 3.71 -3.24 -0.23
CA ILE A 75 4.10 -1.87 0.11
C ILE A 75 5.61 -1.70 -0.11
N ASP A 76 6.42 -2.62 0.44
CA ASP A 76 7.88 -2.50 0.49
C ASP A 76 8.62 -2.87 -0.80
N LYS A 77 8.07 -3.77 -1.62
CA LYS A 77 8.79 -4.37 -2.76
C LYS A 77 8.03 -4.20 -4.06
N GLU A 78 8.61 -3.42 -4.97
CA GLU A 78 8.03 -3.12 -6.29
C GLU A 78 7.68 -4.38 -7.09
N GLY A 79 8.55 -5.39 -7.15
CA GLY A 79 8.22 -6.63 -7.89
C GLY A 79 7.01 -7.39 -7.32
N HIS A 80 6.72 -7.27 -6.02
CA HIS A 80 5.52 -7.87 -5.42
C HIS A 80 4.28 -6.99 -5.67
N ARG A 81 4.45 -5.67 -5.67
CA ARG A 81 3.42 -4.71 -6.07
C ARG A 81 2.96 -4.98 -7.50
N ASP A 82 3.88 -5.10 -8.45
CA ASP A 82 3.54 -5.36 -9.85
C ASP A 82 2.77 -6.67 -10.02
N GLY A 83 3.18 -7.71 -9.29
CA GLY A 83 2.46 -8.98 -9.22
C GLY A 83 1.01 -8.81 -8.72
N PHE A 84 0.80 -7.99 -7.68
CA PHE A 84 -0.53 -7.70 -7.17
C PHE A 84 -1.38 -6.89 -8.14
N ILE A 85 -0.80 -5.88 -8.80
CA ILE A 85 -1.48 -5.05 -9.79
C ILE A 85 -1.98 -5.93 -10.94
N ASN A 86 -1.11 -6.79 -11.49
CA ASN A 86 -1.48 -7.73 -12.55
C ASN A 86 -2.58 -8.68 -12.10
N TYR A 87 -2.47 -9.23 -10.88
CA TYR A 87 -3.49 -10.10 -10.30
C TYR A 87 -4.87 -9.42 -10.23
N ILE A 88 -4.95 -8.16 -9.77
CA ILE A 88 -6.22 -7.43 -9.68
C ILE A 88 -6.75 -7.05 -11.07
N GLN A 89 -5.88 -6.65 -12.00
CA GLN A 89 -6.28 -6.33 -13.37
C GLN A 89 -6.83 -7.56 -14.11
N ASP A 90 -6.24 -8.73 -13.93
CA ASP A 90 -6.73 -9.98 -14.52
C ASP A 90 -8.07 -10.43 -13.93
N LYS A 91 -8.39 -10.10 -12.67
CA LYS A 91 -9.72 -10.35 -12.08
C LYS A 91 -10.82 -9.46 -12.63
N SER A 92 -10.45 -8.30 -13.18
CA SER A 92 -11.38 -7.33 -13.74
C SER A 92 -11.59 -7.46 -15.24
N ARG A 93 -10.91 -8.41 -15.89
CA ARG A 93 -11.13 -8.80 -17.29
C ARG A 93 -12.20 -9.87 -17.38
#